data_AF-A0A8T2XMT5-F1
#
_entry.id   AF-A0A8T2XMT5-F1
#
_cell.length_a   1.000
_cell.length_b   1.000
_cell.length_c   1.000
_cell.angle_alpha   90.00
_cell.angle_beta   90.00
_cell.angle_gamma   90.00
#
_symmetry.space_group_name_H-M   'P 1'
#
loop_
_entity.id
_entity.type
_entity.pdbx_description
1 polymer ?
#
loop_
_entity_poly.entity_id
_entity_poly.type
_entity_poly.pdbx_seq_one_letter_code
_entity_poly.pdbx_strand_id
1 'polypeptide(L)'
;MIDGGVFDGAQAYKDSKVCNMLTMQEFHRRLHEETGIAFASLYPGCIATTGLFREHIPLFRLLFPPFQKYITKGFVSEHEAGKRRAQVVSDPSLTKSGAYWSWNKHSASFQNQLSQEASDAEKARKVWEISEKLVGLA
;
A
#
# COMPACT_ATOMS: atom_id res chain seq x y z
N MET A 1 2.99 9.38 -11.67
CA MET A 1 3.57 10.25 -10.63
C MET A 1 2.92 11.61 -10.78
N ILE A 2 2.87 12.37 -9.69
CA ILE A 2 2.31 13.73 -9.66
C ILE A 2 3.19 14.63 -10.54
N ASP A 3 2.94 14.57 -11.84
CA ASP A 3 3.76 15.12 -12.91
C ASP A 3 3.21 16.46 -13.44
N GLY A 4 2.08 16.90 -12.90
CA GLY A 4 1.41 18.13 -13.32
C GLY A 4 0.70 18.01 -14.67
N GLY A 5 0.53 16.79 -15.19
CA GLY A 5 -0.20 16.52 -16.43
C GLY A 5 -1.72 16.71 -16.31
N VAL A 6 -2.42 16.37 -17.40
CA VAL A 6 -3.89 16.35 -17.43
C VAL A 6 -4.40 15.30 -16.44
N PHE A 7 -5.48 15.62 -15.73
CA PHE A 7 -6.06 14.72 -14.75
C PHE A 7 -6.48 13.37 -15.35
N ASP A 8 -5.95 12.29 -14.78
CA ASP A 8 -6.38 10.92 -14.98
C ASP A 8 -6.64 10.28 -13.60
N GLY A 9 -7.86 9.77 -13.38
CA GLY A 9 -8.27 9.24 -12.08
C GLY A 9 -7.52 7.97 -11.66
N ALA A 10 -7.11 7.13 -12.62
CA ALA A 10 -6.35 5.90 -12.32
C ALA A 10 -4.89 6.24 -11.97
N GLN A 11 -4.30 7.22 -12.64
CA GLN A 11 -3.00 7.78 -12.28
C GLN A 11 -3.05 8.45 -10.91
N ALA A 12 -4.03 9.33 -10.67
CA ALA A 12 -4.20 10.00 -9.37
C ALA A 12 -4.36 9.00 -8.22
N TYR A 13 -5.12 7.92 -8.43
CA TYR A 13 -5.21 6.83 -7.46
C TYR A 13 -3.85 6.17 -7.20
N LYS A 14 -3.09 5.80 -8.23
CA LYS A 14 -1.76 5.19 -8.07
C LYS A 14 -0.78 6.13 -7.37
N ASP A 15 -0.79 7.41 -7.73
CA ASP A 15 0.04 8.45 -7.12
C ASP A 15 -0.27 8.58 -5.62
N SER A 16 -1.54 8.56 -5.24
CA SER A 16 -1.94 8.57 -3.82
C SER A 16 -1.42 7.35 -3.05
N LYS A 17 -1.37 6.16 -3.69
CA LYS A 17 -0.82 4.94 -3.06
C LYS A 17 0.69 4.98 -2.93
N VAL A 18 1.39 5.60 -3.88
CA VAL A 18 2.84 5.85 -3.74
C VAL A 18 3.08 6.84 -2.60
N CYS A 19 2.25 7.88 -2.44
CA CYS A 19 2.37 8.80 -1.30
C CYS A 19 2.25 8.07 0.04
N ASN A 20 1.27 7.16 0.21
CA ASN A 20 1.18 6.34 1.42
C ASN A 20 2.47 5.55 1.71
N MET A 21 3.13 5.05 0.67
CA MET A 21 4.38 4.31 0.82
C MET A 21 5.52 5.21 1.28
N LEU A 22 5.67 6.36 0.64
CA LEU A 22 6.69 7.36 0.98
C LEU A 22 6.47 7.93 2.40
N THR A 23 5.22 8.19 2.79
CA THR A 23 4.86 8.62 4.13
C THR A 23 5.24 7.57 5.19
N MET A 24 5.00 6.28 4.94
CA MET A 24 5.42 5.21 5.85
C MET A 24 6.95 5.17 6.02
N GLN A 25 7.70 5.36 4.93
CA GLN A 25 9.17 5.43 4.98
C GLN A 25 9.65 6.62 5.83
N GLU A 26 9.01 7.79 5.70
CA GLU A 26 9.36 8.96 6.51
C GLU A 26 8.99 8.78 7.98
N PHE A 27 7.85 8.17 8.30
CA PHE A 27 7.52 7.82 9.68
C PHE A 27 8.58 6.90 10.30
N HIS A 28 8.98 5.85 9.58
CA HIS A 28 10.07 4.99 10.01
C HIS A 28 11.37 5.77 10.23
N ARG A 29 11.81 6.55 9.23
CA ARG A 29 13.08 7.30 9.29
C ARG A 29 13.11 8.34 10.40
N ARG A 30 11.98 9.01 10.66
CA ARG A 30 11.91 10.14 11.60
C ARG A 30 11.65 9.70 13.02
N LEU A 31 10.84 8.67 13.24
CA LEU A 31 10.28 8.38 14.56
C LEU A 31 10.63 6.99 15.11
N HIS A 32 11.04 6.03 14.28
CA HIS A 32 11.22 4.65 14.76
C HIS A 32 12.30 4.53 15.85
N GLU A 33 13.49 5.08 15.61
CA GLU A 33 14.62 5.01 16.54
C GLU A 33 14.31 5.68 17.89
N GLU A 34 13.57 6.79 17.88
CA GLU A 34 13.25 7.55 19.09
C GLU A 34 12.10 6.92 19.88
N THR A 35 11.07 6.41 19.19
CA THR A 35 9.82 5.99 19.83
C THR A 35 9.71 4.48 20.04
N GLY A 36 10.51 3.69 19.32
CA GLY A 36 10.35 2.24 19.24
C GLY A 36 9.08 1.79 18.50
N ILE A 37 8.26 2.70 17.98
CA ILE A 37 7.03 2.35 17.25
C ILE A 37 7.41 1.76 15.89
N ALA A 38 6.84 0.59 15.57
CA ALA A 38 7.01 -0.01 14.25
C ALA A 38 6.07 0.63 13.22
N PHE A 39 6.65 1.14 12.14
CA PHE A 39 5.90 1.67 10.99
C PHE A 39 6.05 0.70 9.82
N ALA A 40 4.94 0.17 9.31
CA ALA A 40 4.96 -0.77 8.19
C ALA A 40 3.79 -0.52 7.25
N SER A 41 3.95 -0.92 6.00
CA SER A 41 2.87 -0.99 5.02
C SER A 41 2.60 -2.46 4.67
N LEU A 42 1.45 -2.72 4.04
CA LEU A 42 1.10 -4.08 3.65
C LEU A 42 0.29 -4.11 2.35
N TYR A 43 0.47 -5.18 1.59
CA TYR A 43 -0.38 -5.59 0.49
C TYR A 43 -0.98 -6.96 0.82
N PRO A 44 -2.28 -7.04 1.19
CA PRO A 44 -2.88 -8.27 1.68
C PRO A 44 -3.25 -9.24 0.54
N GLY A 45 -3.01 -8.86 -0.72
CA GLY A 45 -3.49 -9.55 -1.93
C GLY A 45 -4.56 -8.75 -2.68
N CYS A 46 -5.00 -9.28 -3.82
CA CYS A 46 -5.97 -8.60 -4.67
C CYS A 46 -7.40 -8.86 -4.17
N ILE A 47 -8.04 -7.83 -3.62
CA ILE A 47 -9.40 -7.93 -3.11
C ILE A 47 -10.35 -7.34 -4.16
N ALA A 48 -10.94 -8.20 -4.99
CA ALA A 48 -11.79 -7.78 -6.10
C ALA A 48 -13.30 -7.74 -5.76
N THR A 49 -13.67 -8.02 -4.51
CA THR A 49 -15.08 -8.01 -4.05
C THR A 49 -15.48 -6.73 -3.30
N THR A 50 -14.53 -5.89 -2.94
CA THR A 50 -14.84 -4.63 -2.26
C THR A 50 -15.55 -3.64 -3.18
N GLY A 51 -16.18 -2.62 -2.58
CA GLY A 51 -16.76 -1.50 -3.33
C GLY A 51 -15.74 -0.58 -4.02
N LEU A 52 -14.43 -0.87 -3.99
CA LEU A 52 -13.39 0.02 -4.54
C LEU A 52 -13.56 0.26 -6.06
N PHE A 53 -13.95 -0.78 -6.80
CA PHE A 53 -14.13 -0.71 -8.26
C PHE A 53 -15.60 -0.60 -8.68
N ARG A 54 -16.51 -0.20 -7.78
CA ARG A 54 -17.97 -0.23 -8.03
C ARG A 54 -18.41 0.63 -9.22
N GLU A 55 -17.74 1.76 -9.45
CA GLU A 55 -18.00 2.68 -10.57
C GLU A 55 -17.10 2.40 -11.80
N HIS A 56 -16.29 1.35 -11.76
CA HIS A 56 -15.45 0.99 -12.90
C HIS A 56 -16.29 0.37 -14.02
N ILE A 57 -15.77 0.39 -15.26
CA ILE A 57 -16.50 -0.10 -16.44
C ILE A 57 -17.10 -1.50 -16.21
N PRO A 58 -18.37 -1.76 -16.58
CA PRO A 58 -19.05 -3.02 -16.26
C PRO A 58 -18.28 -4.28 -16.68
N LEU A 59 -17.64 -4.24 -17.85
CA LEU A 59 -16.83 -5.35 -18.36
C LEU A 59 -15.65 -5.68 -17.45
N PHE A 60 -14.98 -4.67 -16.89
CA PHE A 60 -13.90 -4.86 -15.92
C PHE A 60 -14.45 -5.49 -14.64
N ARG A 61 -15.56 -4.99 -14.11
CA ARG A 61 -16.18 -5.55 -12.89
C ARG A 61 -16.56 -7.03 -13.06
N LEU A 62 -16.99 -7.42 -14.26
CA LEU A 62 -17.36 -8.81 -14.57
C LEU A 62 -16.13 -9.72 -14.74
N LEU A 63 -15.11 -9.28 -15.47
CA LEU A 63 -13.98 -10.13 -15.86
C LEU A 63 -12.81 -10.10 -14.88
N PHE A 64 -12.60 -8.99 -14.17
CA PHE A 64 -11.42 -8.81 -13.32
C PHE A 64 -11.40 -9.77 -12.11
N PRO A 65 -12.50 -9.98 -11.36
CA PRO A 65 -12.49 -10.94 -10.25
C PRO A 65 -12.18 -12.40 -10.67
N PRO A 66 -12.85 -13.01 -11.67
CA PRO A 66 -12.52 -14.37 -12.09
C PRO A 66 -11.12 -14.44 -12.70
N PHE A 67 -10.67 -13.42 -13.43
CA PHE A 67 -9.30 -13.35 -13.93
C PHE A 67 -8.27 -13.38 -12.77
N GLN A 68 -8.47 -12.56 -11.75
CA GLN A 68 -7.58 -12.54 -10.58
C GLN A 68 -7.62 -13.85 -9.78
N LYS A 69 -8.78 -14.51 -9.74
CA LYS A 69 -8.98 -15.76 -9.02
C LYS A 69 -8.36 -16.96 -9.73
N TYR A 70 -8.63 -17.11 -11.02
CA TYR A 70 -8.29 -18.32 -11.75
C TYR A 70 -6.99 -18.20 -12.56
N ILE A 71 -6.62 -17.01 -13.02
CA ILE A 71 -5.44 -16.79 -13.87
C ILE A 71 -4.25 -16.30 -13.05
N THR A 72 -4.33 -15.11 -12.46
CA THR A 72 -3.19 -14.55 -11.69
C THR A 72 -3.01 -15.27 -10.35
N LYS A 73 -4.10 -15.87 -9.83
CA LYS A 73 -4.18 -16.47 -8.49
C LYS A 73 -3.80 -15.47 -7.40
N GLY A 74 -4.01 -14.18 -7.67
CA GLY A 74 -3.75 -13.08 -6.72
C GLY A 74 -4.97 -12.72 -5.87
N PHE A 75 -6.14 -13.28 -6.18
CA PHE A 75 -7.39 -12.99 -5.48
C PHE A 75 -7.35 -13.43 -4.01
N VAL A 76 -7.85 -12.58 -3.12
CA VAL A 76 -8.02 -12.83 -1.69
C VAL A 76 -9.38 -12.30 -1.25
N SER A 77 -10.07 -13.04 -0.37
CA SER A 77 -11.34 -12.56 0.20
C SER A 77 -11.12 -11.43 1.19
N GLU A 78 -12.14 -10.61 1.44
CA GLU A 78 -12.08 -9.53 2.44
C GLU A 78 -11.75 -10.06 3.83
N HIS A 79 -12.32 -11.20 4.21
CA HIS A 79 -12.05 -11.84 5.49
C HIS A 79 -10.58 -12.28 5.62
N GLU A 80 -10.01 -12.89 4.59
CA GLU A 80 -8.61 -13.31 4.60
C GLU A 80 -7.66 -12.10 4.59
N ALA A 81 -7.98 -11.04 3.83
CA ALA A 81 -7.24 -9.79 3.89
C ALA A 81 -7.30 -9.14 5.28
N GLY A 82 -8.45 -9.24 5.96
CA GLY A 82 -8.63 -8.82 7.35
C GLY A 82 -7.72 -9.59 8.31
N LYS A 83 -7.63 -10.92 8.18
CA LYS A 83 -6.70 -11.74 8.98
C LYS A 83 -5.25 -11.33 8.76
N ARG A 84 -4.83 -11.12 7.51
CA ARG A 84 -3.48 -10.68 7.15
C ARG A 84 -3.14 -9.32 7.75
N ARG A 85 -4.09 -8.38 7.75
CA ARG A 85 -3.95 -7.11 8.45
C ARG A 85 -3.80 -7.30 9.96
N ALA A 86 -4.65 -8.13 10.58
CA ALA A 86 -4.54 -8.44 12.00
C ALA A 86 -3.18 -9.05 12.34
N GLN A 87 -2.68 -9.96 11.50
CA GLN A 87 -1.36 -10.56 11.64
C GLN A 87 -0.25 -9.51 11.69
N VAL A 88 -0.22 -8.55 10.75
CA VAL A 88 0.81 -7.47 10.77
C VAL A 88 0.75 -6.62 12.03
N VAL A 89 -0.43 -6.46 12.63
CA VAL A 89 -0.61 -5.66 13.84
C VAL A 89 -0.22 -6.44 15.11
N SER A 90 -0.47 -7.76 15.17
CA SER A 90 -0.38 -8.53 16.42
C SER A 90 0.71 -9.61 16.45
N ASP A 91 1.24 -10.04 15.32
CA ASP A 91 2.21 -11.14 15.24
C ASP A 91 3.63 -10.63 15.58
N PRO A 92 4.28 -11.17 16.63
CA PRO A 92 5.64 -10.75 17.02
C PRO A 92 6.68 -10.92 15.92
N SER A 93 6.44 -11.82 14.95
CA SER A 93 7.34 -12.05 13.82
C SER A 93 7.29 -10.97 12.73
N LEU A 94 6.27 -10.08 12.75
CA LEU A 94 6.05 -9.02 11.75
C LEU A 94 6.31 -7.61 12.29
N THR A 95 7.14 -7.49 13.32
CA THR A 95 7.42 -6.25 14.07
C THR A 95 8.47 -5.33 13.42
N LYS A 96 9.08 -5.74 12.30
CA LYS A 96 10.11 -4.95 11.62
C LYS A 96 9.53 -3.63 11.08
N SER A 97 10.08 -2.50 11.53
CA SER A 97 9.75 -1.18 10.99
C SER A 97 10.37 -0.96 9.60
N GLY A 98 9.79 -0.04 8.82
CA GLY A 98 10.15 0.24 7.44
C GLY A 98 9.75 -0.88 6.47
N ALA A 99 9.06 -1.92 6.95
CA ALA A 99 8.73 -3.09 6.16
C ALA A 99 7.51 -2.86 5.26
N TYR A 100 7.52 -3.52 4.11
CA TYR A 100 6.37 -3.68 3.24
C TYR A 100 5.99 -5.15 3.20
N TRP A 101 4.91 -5.52 3.90
CA TRP A 101 4.51 -6.91 4.05
C TRP A 101 3.60 -7.37 2.91
N SER A 102 3.88 -8.56 2.37
CA SER A 102 3.06 -9.20 1.34
C SER A 102 2.91 -10.70 1.63
N TRP A 103 1.97 -11.36 0.97
CA TRP A 103 1.71 -12.79 1.15
C TRP A 103 1.84 -13.53 -0.17
N ASN A 104 2.45 -14.72 -0.12
CA ASN A 104 2.52 -15.62 -1.26
C ASN A 104 1.31 -16.56 -1.31
N LYS A 105 1.30 -17.46 -2.30
CA LYS A 105 0.20 -18.42 -2.53
C LYS A 105 -0.04 -19.41 -1.39
N HIS A 106 0.92 -19.58 -0.47
CA HIS A 106 0.84 -20.47 0.68
C HIS A 106 0.49 -19.72 1.98
N SER A 107 0.04 -18.47 1.88
CA SER A 107 -0.25 -17.58 3.03
C SER A 107 0.94 -17.34 3.96
N ALA A 108 2.17 -17.59 3.50
CA ALA A 108 3.35 -17.13 4.21
C ALA A 108 3.58 -15.65 3.89
N SER A 109 3.68 -14.84 4.95
CA SER A 109 4.08 -13.44 4.88
C SER A 109 5.56 -13.32 4.54
N PHE A 110 5.93 -12.29 3.76
CA PHE A 110 7.31 -11.96 3.45
C PHE A 110 7.48 -10.45 3.32
N GLN A 111 8.71 -9.97 3.57
CA GLN A 111 9.05 -8.58 3.29
C GLN A 111 9.23 -8.41 1.78
N ASN A 112 8.35 -7.63 1.17
CA ASN A 112 8.34 -7.35 -0.25
C ASN A 112 9.28 -6.18 -0.60
N GLN A 113 9.73 -6.16 -1.86
CA GLN A 113 10.59 -5.09 -2.37
C GLN A 113 9.74 -3.88 -2.79
N LEU A 114 10.19 -2.70 -2.40
CA LEU A 114 9.59 -1.44 -2.87
C LEU A 114 10.03 -1.16 -4.31
N SER A 115 9.16 -0.49 -5.07
CA SER A 115 9.57 0.08 -6.37
C SER A 115 10.62 1.18 -6.15
N GLN A 116 11.44 1.45 -7.17
CA GLN A 116 12.40 2.56 -7.14
C GLN A 116 11.74 3.87 -6.70
N GLU A 117 10.56 4.14 -7.24
CA GLU A 117 9.75 5.32 -6.94
C GLU A 117 9.32 5.40 -5.47
N ALA A 118 8.94 4.27 -4.86
CA ALA A 118 8.50 4.20 -3.47
C ALA A 118 9.66 4.09 -2.46
N SER A 119 10.89 3.87 -2.95
CA SER A 119 12.11 3.83 -2.14
C SER A 119 12.98 5.09 -2.24
N ASP A 120 12.51 6.11 -2.96
CA ASP A 120 13.23 7.37 -3.18
C ASP A 120 13.14 8.28 -1.94
N ALA A 121 14.24 8.38 -1.19
CA ALA A 121 14.30 9.14 0.06
C ALA A 121 14.13 10.66 -0.13
N GLU A 122 14.62 11.22 -1.24
CA GLU A 122 14.49 12.65 -1.53
C GLU A 122 13.03 12.99 -1.84
N LYS A 123 12.38 12.12 -2.62
CA LYS A 123 10.96 12.24 -2.92
C LYS A 123 10.10 12.07 -1.67
N ALA A 124 10.45 11.12 -0.80
CA ALA A 124 9.74 10.90 0.46
C ALA A 124 9.79 12.14 1.35
N ARG A 125 10.97 12.75 1.51
CA ARG A 125 11.15 14.00 2.25
C ARG A 125 10.33 15.14 1.66
N LYS A 126 10.36 15.31 0.33
CA LYS A 126 9.60 16.36 -0.36
C LYS A 126 8.09 16.19 -0.20
N VAL A 127 7.59 14.95 -0.33
CA VAL A 127 6.17 14.64 -0.09
C VAL A 127 5.77 14.97 1.34
N TRP A 128 6.61 14.65 2.32
CA TRP A 128 6.38 14.98 3.72
C TRP A 128 6.24 16.50 3.94
N GLU A 129 7.25 17.28 3.54
CA GLU A 129 7.29 18.73 3.74
C GLU A 129 6.14 19.47 3.05
N ILE A 130 5.77 19.03 1.83
CA ILE A 130 4.63 19.59 1.12
C ILE A 130 3.32 19.19 1.83
N SER A 131 3.20 17.94 2.26
CA SER A 131 2.00 17.47 2.95
C SER A 131 1.76 18.22 4.26
N GLU A 132 2.81 18.48 5.06
CA GLU A 132 2.71 19.28 6.29
C GLU A 132 2.11 20.66 6.03
N LYS A 133 2.58 21.36 4.99
CA LYS A 133 2.03 22.67 4.59
C LYS A 133 0.59 22.57 4.13
N LEU A 134 0.26 21.56 3.32
CA LEU A 134 -1.10 21.35 2.80
C LEU A 134 -2.13 21.05 3.90
N VAL A 135 -1.70 20.45 5.01
CA VAL A 135 -2.57 20.11 6.14
C VAL A 135 -2.40 21.04 7.35
N GLY A 136 -1.64 22.13 7.21
CA GLY A 136 -1.49 23.18 8.22
C GLY A 136 -0.66 22.80 9.45
N LEU A 137 0.30 21.88 9.29
CA LEU A 137 1.24 21.47 10.35
C LEU A 137 2.60 22.19 10.26
N ALA A 138 2.82 22.98 9.20
CA ALA A 138 4.03 23.77 8.95
C ALA A 138 3.69 25.12 8.32
#